data_AF-A0A453CS88-F1
#
_entry.id   AF-A0A453CS88-F1
#
_cell.length_a   1.000
_cell.length_b   1.000
_cell.length_c   1.000
_cell.angle_alpha   90.00
_cell.angle_beta   90.00
_cell.angle_gamma   90.00
#
_symmetry.space_group_name_H-M   'P 1'
#
loop_
_entity.id
_entity.type
_entity.pdbx_description
1 polymer ?
#
loop_
_entity_poly.entity_id
_entity_poly.type
_entity_poly.pdbx_seq_one_letter_code
_entity_poly.pdbx_strand_id
1 'polypeptide(L)'
;CRAGPSLSAFNYDSTYGKKALTMVYRGIMEQDSFPVVPPRCSDNQASIEEFITEAKVALVSVGIIRDATVCNGKVAGKLSGRIVDADMHDVARFLNRLLGLAPDIQNRLFDLFISILDVVLHNARREGQLDSGIVDIKGKNIELKEPPKTVHVDSLSGASTILFTFTIDRGVTWESAKAMLDGRENDGAGSSNDGFYESKREWMGRRHFTLALEGSTEGIYKIIRPAIGEALREMPLSELKGKYRKVSSIDKVSKGWQDEYDVSSKQVMYAWIQMQSWELLYSRKKAAGV
;
A
#
# COMPACT_ATOMS: atom_id res chain seq x y z
N CYS A 1 25.65 19.07 -0.04
CA CYS A 1 25.08 17.72 0.21
C CYS A 1 23.84 17.55 -0.65
N ARG A 2 23.89 16.68 -1.68
CA ARG A 2 22.70 16.33 -2.47
C ARG A 2 21.82 15.45 -1.60
N ALA A 3 20.78 16.03 -1.00
CA ALA A 3 19.69 15.22 -0.46
C ALA A 3 19.05 14.52 -1.66
N GLY A 4 19.12 13.19 -1.68
CA GLY A 4 18.46 12.38 -2.70
C GLY A 4 16.95 12.70 -2.74
N PRO A 5 16.29 12.50 -3.89
CA PRO A 5 14.86 12.69 -4.01
C PRO A 5 14.12 11.92 -2.90
N SER A 6 13.14 12.57 -2.29
CA SER A 6 12.29 11.98 -1.24
C SER A 6 11.78 10.61 -1.68
N LEU A 7 12.06 9.59 -0.86
CA LEU A 7 11.65 8.18 -1.07
C LEU A 7 10.12 7.99 -1.17
N SER A 8 9.33 9.04 -0.92
CA SER A 8 7.87 9.06 -1.09
C SER A 8 7.40 9.21 -2.53
N ALA A 9 8.29 9.55 -3.47
CA ALA A 9 7.94 9.85 -4.86
C ALA A 9 7.72 8.58 -5.72
N PHE A 10 8.19 7.42 -5.25
CA PHE A 10 8.08 6.15 -5.97
C PHE A 10 7.20 5.19 -5.18
N ASN A 11 6.20 4.61 -5.84
CA ASN A 11 5.33 3.60 -5.25
C ASN A 11 6.06 2.25 -5.15
N TYR A 12 6.97 2.13 -4.19
CA TYR A 12 7.75 0.91 -3.95
C TYR A 12 6.91 -0.24 -3.36
N ASP A 13 5.70 0.03 -2.85
CA ASP A 13 4.73 -0.99 -2.42
C ASP A 13 3.91 -1.53 -3.61
N SER A 14 4.56 -1.67 -4.77
CA SER A 14 3.99 -2.33 -5.95
C SER A 14 4.32 -3.82 -5.95
N THR A 15 3.58 -4.62 -6.74
CA THR A 15 3.89 -6.04 -6.98
C THR A 15 5.33 -6.24 -7.45
N TYR A 16 5.86 -5.29 -8.24
CA TYR A 16 7.26 -5.27 -8.69
C TYR A 16 8.25 -5.01 -7.56
N GLY A 17 7.96 -4.06 -6.66
CA GLY A 17 8.79 -3.81 -5.47
C GLY A 17 8.87 -5.02 -4.54
N LYS A 18 7.74 -5.71 -4.32
CA LYS A 18 7.68 -6.95 -3.54
C LYS A 18 8.48 -8.08 -4.17
N LYS A 19 8.37 -8.23 -5.50
CA LYS A 19 9.14 -9.21 -6.27
C LYS A 19 10.64 -8.93 -6.20
N ALA A 20 11.03 -7.67 -6.38
CA ALA A 20 12.43 -7.25 -6.27
C ALA A 20 13.01 -7.50 -4.88
N LEU A 21 12.28 -7.18 -3.82
CA LEU A 21 12.69 -7.45 -2.44
C LEU A 21 12.88 -8.95 -2.18
N THR A 22 11.95 -9.76 -2.65
CA THR A 22 12.05 -11.24 -2.54
C THR A 22 13.33 -11.75 -3.20
N MET A 23 13.69 -11.21 -4.37
CA MET A 23 14.93 -11.57 -5.07
C MET A 23 16.19 -11.13 -4.31
N VAL A 24 16.19 -9.95 -3.70
CA VAL A 24 17.27 -9.49 -2.80
C VAL A 24 17.48 -10.47 -1.66
N TYR A 25 16.40 -10.85 -0.95
CA TYR A 25 16.50 -11.75 0.20
C TYR A 25 16.92 -13.16 -0.18
N ARG A 26 16.39 -13.72 -1.27
CA ARG A 26 16.80 -15.06 -1.76
C ARG A 26 18.26 -15.08 -2.19
N GLY A 27 18.74 -14.00 -2.81
CA GLY A 27 20.15 -13.86 -3.17
C GLY A 27 21.07 -13.75 -1.95
N ILE A 28 20.71 -12.92 -0.95
CA ILE A 28 21.49 -12.80 0.29
C ILE A 28 21.47 -14.11 1.09
N MET A 29 20.36 -14.87 1.06
CA MET A 29 20.28 -16.19 1.69
C MET A 29 21.00 -17.30 0.93
N GLU A 30 21.65 -17.00 -0.20
CA GLU A 30 22.27 -17.97 -1.09
C GLU A 30 21.28 -19.05 -1.59
N GLN A 31 19.99 -18.73 -1.65
CA GLN A 31 18.97 -19.62 -2.22
C GLN A 31 18.93 -19.51 -3.75
N ASP A 32 19.15 -18.30 -4.26
CA ASP A 32 19.23 -17.99 -5.69
C ASP A 32 20.49 -17.17 -5.98
N SER A 33 20.94 -17.16 -7.24
CA SER A 33 21.93 -16.17 -7.69
C SER A 33 21.26 -14.80 -7.90
N PHE A 34 22.00 -13.72 -7.64
CA PHE A 34 21.51 -12.39 -7.96
C PHE A 34 21.37 -12.24 -9.49
N PRO A 35 20.27 -11.63 -9.98
CA PRO A 35 20.10 -11.35 -11.42
C PRO A 35 21.03 -10.21 -11.90
N VAL A 36 21.68 -9.50 -10.97
CA VAL A 36 22.60 -8.39 -11.23
C VAL A 36 23.78 -8.52 -10.27
N VAL A 37 24.97 -8.14 -10.73
CA VAL A 37 26.16 -8.04 -9.87
C VAL A 37 25.89 -6.94 -8.83
N PRO A 38 26.06 -7.22 -7.52
CA PRO A 38 25.86 -6.21 -6.50
C PRO A 38 26.72 -4.96 -6.76
N PRO A 39 26.15 -3.75 -6.66
CA PRO A 39 26.88 -2.51 -6.92
C PRO A 39 28.13 -2.41 -6.04
N ARG A 40 29.26 -2.01 -6.64
CA ARG A 40 30.60 -1.93 -6.03
C ARG A 40 31.30 -3.27 -5.77
N CYS A 41 30.75 -4.39 -6.21
CA CYS A 41 31.52 -5.64 -6.32
C CYS A 41 32.19 -5.71 -7.70
N SER A 42 33.40 -6.26 -7.78
CA SER A 42 33.97 -6.72 -9.06
C SER A 42 33.30 -8.04 -9.45
N ASP A 43 33.40 -8.48 -10.71
CA ASP A 43 32.91 -9.80 -11.16
C ASP A 43 33.60 -11.00 -10.46
N ASN A 44 34.43 -10.74 -9.45
CA ASN A 44 35.14 -11.72 -8.67
C ASN A 44 34.22 -12.30 -7.59
N GLN A 45 34.04 -13.63 -7.63
CA GLN A 45 33.25 -14.44 -6.70
C GLN A 45 33.49 -14.10 -5.21
N ALA A 46 34.74 -13.84 -4.83
CA ALA A 46 35.12 -13.51 -3.45
C ALA A 46 34.53 -12.18 -2.93
N SER A 47 34.41 -11.17 -3.80
CA SER A 47 33.84 -9.87 -3.41
C SER A 47 32.32 -9.93 -3.18
N ILE A 48 31.65 -10.80 -3.94
CA ILE A 48 30.22 -11.06 -3.81
C ILE A 48 29.95 -11.85 -2.52
N GLU A 49 30.79 -12.84 -2.20
CA GLU A 49 30.70 -13.61 -0.95
C GLU A 49 30.96 -12.76 0.30
N GLU A 50 31.93 -11.84 0.23
CA GLU A 50 32.19 -10.85 1.28
C GLU A 50 30.98 -9.94 1.49
N PHE A 51 30.41 -9.40 0.41
CA PHE A 51 29.18 -8.60 0.47
C PHE A 51 28.00 -9.38 1.05
N ILE A 52 27.79 -10.64 0.64
CA ILE A 52 26.71 -11.49 1.17
C ILE A 52 26.89 -11.69 2.67
N THR A 53 28.12 -11.93 3.12
CA THR A 53 28.43 -12.13 4.54
C THR A 53 28.13 -10.86 5.34
N GLU A 54 28.55 -9.71 4.85
CA GLU A 54 28.28 -8.41 5.47
C GLU A 54 26.78 -8.07 5.48
N ALA A 55 26.09 -8.34 4.37
CA ALA A 55 24.65 -8.16 4.24
C ALA A 55 23.87 -9.06 5.21
N LYS A 56 24.27 -10.32 5.39
CA LYS A 56 23.67 -11.22 6.40
C LYS A 56 23.82 -10.67 7.80
N VAL A 57 25.02 -10.25 8.19
CA VAL A 57 25.28 -9.65 9.51
C VAL A 57 24.43 -8.39 9.71
N ALA A 58 24.34 -7.53 8.70
CA ALA A 58 23.52 -6.33 8.72
C ALA A 58 22.03 -6.66 8.90
N LEU A 59 21.50 -7.60 8.12
CA LEU A 59 20.08 -8.00 8.18
C LEU A 59 19.70 -8.72 9.48
N VAL A 60 20.63 -9.47 10.09
CA VAL A 60 20.47 -10.00 11.46
C VAL A 60 20.43 -8.85 12.47
N SER A 61 21.33 -7.87 12.34
CA SER A 61 21.43 -6.74 13.26
C SER A 61 20.17 -5.86 13.27
N VAL A 62 19.49 -5.72 12.13
CA VAL A 62 18.21 -4.99 12.05
C VAL A 62 16.98 -5.84 12.28
N GLY A 63 17.14 -7.13 12.63
CA GLY A 63 16.06 -8.04 12.98
C GLY A 63 15.20 -8.48 11.80
N ILE A 64 15.71 -8.38 10.56
CA ILE A 64 15.07 -8.92 9.36
C ILE A 64 15.31 -10.44 9.29
N ILE A 65 16.54 -10.88 9.55
CA ILE A 65 16.88 -12.30 9.70
C ILE A 65 16.74 -12.68 11.16
N ARG A 66 15.86 -13.66 11.46
CA ARG A 66 15.64 -14.19 12.81
C ARG A 66 16.23 -15.59 12.93
N ASP A 67 16.43 -16.03 14.18
CA ASP A 67 16.98 -17.35 14.53
C ASP A 67 18.33 -17.66 13.85
N ALA A 68 19.22 -16.67 13.80
CA ALA A 68 20.56 -16.84 13.28
C ALA A 68 21.32 -17.85 14.15
N THR A 69 21.47 -19.08 13.65
CA THR A 69 22.30 -20.10 14.28
C THR A 69 23.65 -20.15 13.59
N VAL A 70 24.71 -20.22 14.37
CA VAL A 70 26.06 -20.48 13.85
C VAL A 70 26.15 -21.99 13.63
N CYS A 71 26.04 -22.44 12.38
CA CYS A 71 26.21 -23.85 12.06
C CYS A 71 27.68 -24.24 12.20
N ASN A 72 28.01 -25.08 13.18
CA ASN A 72 29.39 -25.50 13.49
C ASN A 72 29.93 -26.64 12.58
N GLY A 73 29.48 -26.71 11.33
CA GLY A 73 29.82 -27.81 10.41
C GLY A 73 30.76 -27.37 9.28
N LYS A 74 31.98 -27.92 9.25
CA LYS A 74 33.07 -27.92 8.22
C LYS A 74 33.44 -26.61 7.48
N VAL A 75 32.62 -25.56 7.53
CA VAL A 75 32.91 -24.20 7.06
C VAL A 75 32.53 -23.28 8.21
N ALA A 76 33.54 -22.89 9.00
CA ALA A 76 33.34 -22.01 10.15
C ALA A 76 32.72 -20.68 9.70
N GLY A 77 31.57 -20.29 10.27
CA GLY A 77 31.03 -18.93 10.15
C GLY A 77 29.78 -18.74 9.28
N LYS A 78 29.15 -19.78 8.73
CA LYS A 78 27.91 -19.60 7.94
C LYS A 78 26.72 -19.28 8.86
N LEU A 79 26.34 -18.00 8.90
CA LEU A 79 25.11 -17.53 9.53
C LEU A 79 23.91 -18.04 8.72
N SER A 80 23.13 -18.96 9.30
CA SER A 80 21.86 -19.42 8.75
C SER A 80 20.73 -18.93 9.65
N GLY A 81 19.85 -18.10 9.09
CA GLY A 81 18.65 -17.62 9.76
C GLY A 81 17.49 -17.57 8.78
N ARG A 82 16.27 -17.39 9.30
CA ARG A 82 15.04 -17.36 8.49
C ARG A 82 14.48 -15.94 8.43
N ILE A 83 14.04 -15.55 7.24
CA ILE A 83 13.17 -14.39 7.05
C ILE A 83 11.74 -14.92 7.09
N VAL A 84 10.92 -14.36 7.95
CA VAL A 84 9.50 -14.76 8.07
C VAL A 84 8.75 -14.27 6.83
N ASP A 85 7.78 -15.03 6.33
CA ASP A 85 7.00 -14.67 5.13
C ASP A 85 6.37 -13.26 5.21
N ALA A 86 6.00 -12.83 6.43
CA ALA A 86 5.50 -11.48 6.68
C ALA A 86 6.52 -10.37 6.32
N ASP A 87 7.82 -10.64 6.45
CA ASP A 87 8.90 -9.71 6.15
C ASP A 87 9.36 -9.81 4.68
N MET A 88 9.06 -10.93 3.98
CA MET A 88 9.48 -11.22 2.60
C MET A 88 8.94 -10.22 1.57
N HIS A 89 7.75 -9.67 1.83
CA HIS A 89 7.02 -8.80 0.91
C HIS A 89 6.78 -7.39 1.48
N ASP A 90 7.39 -7.05 2.61
CA ASP A 90 7.20 -5.75 3.28
C ASP A 90 8.34 -4.78 2.91
N VAL A 91 8.17 -4.11 1.77
CA VAL A 91 9.14 -3.15 1.24
C VAL A 91 9.29 -1.93 2.16
N ALA A 92 8.19 -1.47 2.76
CA ALA A 92 8.23 -0.35 3.68
C ALA A 92 9.06 -0.69 4.93
N ARG A 93 8.89 -1.89 5.48
CA ARG A 93 9.67 -2.37 6.62
C ARG A 93 11.13 -2.57 6.25
N PHE A 94 11.44 -3.15 5.10
CA PHE A 94 12.81 -3.27 4.60
C PHE A 94 13.52 -1.90 4.58
N LEU A 95 12.92 -0.91 3.91
CA LEU A 95 13.49 0.44 3.81
C LEU A 95 13.65 1.11 5.18
N ASN A 96 12.64 1.00 6.06
CA ASN A 96 12.71 1.56 7.40
C ASN A 96 13.80 0.90 8.27
N ARG A 97 14.06 -0.40 8.09
CA ARG A 97 15.15 -1.12 8.78
C ARG A 97 16.51 -0.79 8.21
N LEU A 98 16.59 -0.56 6.90
CA LEU A 98 17.82 -0.17 6.22
C LEU A 98 18.37 1.18 6.72
N LEU A 99 17.49 2.10 7.11
CA LEU A 99 17.87 3.38 7.74
C LEU A 99 18.60 3.21 9.08
N GLY A 100 18.51 2.03 9.71
CA GLY A 100 19.21 1.71 10.96
C GLY A 100 20.61 1.14 10.77
N LEU A 101 21.08 0.97 9.54
CA LEU A 101 22.40 0.42 9.22
C LEU A 101 23.47 1.50 9.07
N ALA A 102 24.74 1.08 9.09
CA ALA A 102 25.85 1.97 8.74
C ALA A 102 25.70 2.48 7.29
N PRO A 103 26.08 3.74 6.99
CA PRO A 103 25.83 4.34 5.68
C PRO A 103 26.40 3.55 4.50
N ASP A 104 27.53 2.85 4.68
CA ASP A 104 28.15 2.11 3.58
C ASP A 104 27.33 0.87 3.19
N ILE A 105 27.02 -0.01 4.14
CA ILE A 105 26.21 -1.22 3.90
C ILE A 105 24.75 -0.87 3.55
N GLN A 106 24.21 0.21 4.14
CA GLN A 106 22.89 0.75 3.80
C GLN A 106 22.82 1.08 2.30
N ASN A 107 23.77 1.88 1.81
CA ASN A 107 23.79 2.29 0.40
C ASN A 107 23.98 1.09 -0.52
N ARG A 108 24.87 0.14 -0.18
CA ARG A 108 25.11 -1.06 -0.99
C ARG A 108 23.86 -1.95 -1.11
N LEU A 109 23.14 -2.17 0.00
CA LEU A 109 21.88 -2.91 0.01
C LEU A 109 20.76 -2.18 -0.74
N PHE A 110 20.70 -0.86 -0.60
CA PHE A 110 19.74 -0.04 -1.33
C PHE A 110 20.01 -0.06 -2.83
N ASP A 111 21.26 0.13 -3.24
CA ASP A 111 21.69 0.12 -4.64
C ASP A 111 21.41 -1.26 -5.27
N LEU A 112 21.64 -2.36 -4.54
CA LEU A 112 21.27 -3.71 -4.99
C LEU A 112 19.76 -3.85 -5.19
N PHE A 113 18.96 -3.37 -4.24
CA PHE A 113 17.49 -3.40 -4.35
C PHE A 113 17.00 -2.60 -5.56
N ILE A 114 17.53 -1.40 -5.79
CA ILE A 114 17.20 -0.58 -6.97
C ILE A 114 17.63 -1.29 -8.26
N SER A 115 18.84 -1.84 -8.32
CA SER A 115 19.33 -2.54 -9.51
C SER A 115 18.45 -3.74 -9.88
N ILE A 116 18.01 -4.51 -8.88
CA ILE A 116 17.10 -5.64 -9.09
C ILE A 116 15.71 -5.14 -9.49
N LEU A 117 15.21 -4.07 -8.87
CA LEU A 117 13.92 -3.47 -9.22
C LEU A 117 13.90 -3.01 -10.68
N ASP A 118 14.97 -2.39 -11.17
CA ASP A 118 15.10 -1.97 -12.57
C ASP A 118 15.03 -3.15 -13.52
N VAL A 119 15.68 -4.28 -13.19
CA VAL A 119 15.57 -5.51 -13.99
C VAL A 119 14.16 -6.08 -13.99
N VAL A 120 13.49 -6.10 -12.83
CA VAL A 120 12.10 -6.56 -12.72
C VAL A 120 11.16 -5.68 -13.56
N LEU A 121 11.33 -4.35 -13.50
CA LEU A 121 10.55 -3.40 -14.29
C LEU A 121 10.86 -3.52 -15.78
N HIS A 122 12.13 -3.70 -16.16
CA HIS A 122 12.52 -3.89 -17.56
C HIS A 122 11.94 -5.19 -18.14
N ASN A 123 11.98 -6.29 -17.39
CA ASN A 123 11.36 -7.55 -17.81
C ASN A 123 9.84 -7.42 -17.93
N ALA A 124 9.18 -6.78 -16.97
CA ALA A 124 7.75 -6.51 -17.03
C ALA A 124 7.36 -5.62 -18.24
N ARG A 125 8.20 -4.62 -18.59
CA ARG A 125 8.03 -3.80 -19.80
C ARG A 125 8.10 -4.66 -21.07
N ARG A 126 9.11 -5.52 -21.17
CA ARG A 126 9.31 -6.41 -22.33
C ARG A 126 8.17 -7.42 -22.48
N GLU A 127 7.64 -7.92 -21.37
CA GLU A 127 6.54 -8.89 -21.33
C GLU A 127 5.16 -8.24 -21.52
N GLY A 128 5.08 -6.91 -21.64
CA GLY A 128 3.82 -6.17 -21.74
C GLY A 128 2.96 -6.23 -20.46
N GLN A 129 3.54 -6.74 -19.37
CA GLN A 129 2.90 -6.91 -18.07
C GLN A 129 3.10 -5.71 -17.16
N LEU A 130 3.89 -4.70 -17.58
CA LEU A 130 4.05 -3.45 -16.84
C LEU A 130 2.77 -2.62 -16.91
N ASP A 131 1.78 -3.06 -16.15
CA ASP A 131 0.51 -2.39 -16.01
C ASP A 131 0.69 -1.22 -15.04
N SER A 132 1.30 -0.15 -15.56
CA SER A 132 1.28 1.15 -14.94
C SER A 132 0.31 2.03 -15.70
N GLY A 133 -0.88 2.21 -15.13
CA GLY A 133 -1.33 3.59 -14.97
C GLY A 133 -2.58 4.02 -15.72
N ILE A 134 -3.61 3.18 -15.83
CA ILE A 134 -4.97 3.70 -15.95
C ILE A 134 -5.67 3.45 -14.62
N VAL A 135 -5.69 4.49 -13.76
CA VAL A 135 -6.55 4.51 -12.59
C VAL A 135 -7.82 5.24 -12.99
N ASP A 136 -8.93 4.52 -13.10
CA ASP A 136 -10.23 5.13 -13.36
C ASP A 136 -10.62 6.04 -12.19
N ILE A 137 -10.63 7.34 -12.46
CA ILE A 137 -11.12 8.33 -11.50
C ILE A 137 -12.62 8.42 -11.65
N LYS A 138 -13.36 7.74 -10.78
CA LYS A 138 -14.83 7.85 -10.68
C LYS A 138 -15.21 8.95 -9.68
N GLY A 139 -16.18 9.78 -10.06
CA GLY A 139 -16.74 10.86 -9.26
C GLY A 139 -17.98 11.43 -9.95
N LYS A 140 -18.87 12.07 -9.17
CA LYS A 140 -20.09 12.70 -9.69
C LYS A 140 -19.77 14.01 -10.43
N ASN A 141 -18.82 14.77 -9.91
CA ASN A 141 -18.26 15.95 -10.56
C ASN A 141 -16.74 15.89 -10.48
N ILE A 142 -16.07 16.11 -11.61
CA ILE A 142 -14.61 16.13 -11.73
C ILE A 142 -14.24 17.47 -12.37
N GLU A 143 -13.67 18.36 -11.56
CA GLU A 143 -13.27 19.68 -12.00
C GLU A 143 -11.75 19.74 -12.11
N LEU A 144 -11.25 20.18 -13.27
CA LEU A 144 -9.83 20.45 -13.43
C LEU A 144 -9.51 21.75 -12.67
N LYS A 145 -8.70 21.64 -11.62
CA LYS A 145 -8.36 22.79 -10.77
C LYS A 145 -7.44 23.77 -11.50
N GLU A 146 -6.51 23.24 -12.29
CA GLU A 146 -5.46 24.00 -12.98
C GLU A 146 -5.19 23.40 -14.36
N PRO A 147 -4.83 24.23 -15.36
CA PRO A 147 -4.46 23.72 -16.68
C PRO A 147 -3.27 22.74 -16.58
N PRO A 148 -3.20 21.72 -17.44
CA PRO A 148 -2.19 20.68 -17.35
C PRO A 148 -0.78 21.28 -17.46
N LYS A 149 0.12 20.88 -16.55
CA LYS A 149 1.47 21.43 -16.48
C LYS A 149 2.51 20.38 -16.87
N THR A 150 3.33 20.67 -17.87
CA THR A 150 4.49 19.82 -18.18
C THR A 150 5.51 19.92 -17.06
N VAL A 151 5.74 18.81 -16.36
CA VAL A 151 6.67 18.73 -15.22
C VAL A 151 8.04 18.24 -15.64
N HIS A 152 8.14 17.47 -16.72
CA HIS A 152 9.39 16.94 -17.22
C HIS A 152 9.26 16.60 -18.71
N VAL A 153 10.36 16.74 -19.45
CA VAL A 153 10.48 16.23 -20.82
C VAL A 153 11.73 15.37 -20.85
N ASP A 154 11.57 14.09 -21.17
CA ASP A 154 12.68 13.17 -21.27
C ASP A 154 13.57 13.56 -22.46
N SER A 155 14.86 13.75 -22.19
CA SER A 155 15.81 14.28 -23.18
C SER A 155 16.21 13.28 -24.26
N LEU A 156 15.99 11.97 -24.04
CA LEU A 156 16.35 10.92 -25.01
C LEU A 156 15.18 10.58 -25.94
N SER A 157 13.96 10.54 -25.43
CA SER A 157 12.75 10.15 -26.15
C SER A 157 11.86 11.32 -26.56
N GLY A 158 12.05 12.51 -25.98
CA GLY A 158 11.16 13.66 -26.17
C GLY A 158 9.80 13.51 -25.48
N ALA A 159 9.61 12.46 -24.66
CA ALA A 159 8.35 12.22 -23.99
C ALA A 159 8.07 13.28 -22.91
N SER A 160 6.89 13.88 -22.96
CA SER A 160 6.46 14.90 -21.99
C SER A 160 5.65 14.28 -20.86
N THR A 161 6.07 14.51 -19.62
CA THR A 161 5.31 14.19 -18.41
C THR A 161 4.45 15.40 -18.04
N ILE A 162 3.13 15.22 -18.01
CA ILE A 162 2.15 16.28 -17.74
C ILE A 162 1.42 15.97 -16.44
N LEU A 163 1.38 16.95 -15.53
CA LEU A 163 0.63 16.90 -14.28
C LEU A 163 -0.78 17.44 -14.50
N PHE A 164 -1.79 16.66 -14.10
CA PHE A 164 -3.19 17.08 -14.02
C PHE A 164 -3.63 17.14 -12.55
N THR A 165 -4.26 18.25 -12.15
CA THR A 165 -4.79 18.42 -10.79
C THR A 165 -6.31 18.51 -10.85
N PHE A 166 -7.00 17.54 -10.26
CA PHE A 166 -8.47 17.47 -10.23
C PHE A 166 -9.02 17.69 -8.82
N THR A 167 -10.17 18.36 -8.75
CA THR A 167 -11.07 18.31 -7.59
C THR A 167 -12.19 17.34 -7.93
N ILE A 168 -12.42 16.34 -7.07
CA ILE A 168 -13.39 15.27 -7.34
C ILE A 168 -14.42 15.27 -6.22
N ASP A 169 -15.69 15.41 -6.58
CA ASP A 169 -16.81 15.11 -5.69
C ASP A 169 -17.21 13.63 -5.85
N ARG A 170 -16.97 12.85 -4.78
CA ARG A 170 -17.37 11.43 -4.70
C ARG A 170 -18.51 11.20 -3.71
N GLY A 171 -19.13 12.27 -3.22
CA GLY A 171 -20.21 12.14 -2.25
C GLY A 171 -21.37 11.34 -2.82
N VAL A 172 -21.99 10.51 -1.98
CA VAL A 172 -23.16 9.71 -2.33
C VAL A 172 -24.34 10.21 -1.51
N THR A 173 -25.40 10.67 -2.17
CA THR A 173 -26.62 11.11 -1.48
C THR A 173 -27.37 9.91 -0.90
N TRP A 174 -28.26 10.16 0.06
CA TRP A 174 -29.08 9.12 0.66
C TRP A 174 -29.90 8.37 -0.40
N GLU A 175 -30.50 9.08 -1.35
CA GLU A 175 -31.32 8.51 -2.42
C GLU A 175 -30.50 7.58 -3.31
N SER A 176 -29.27 7.98 -3.63
CA SER A 176 -28.36 7.16 -4.43
C SER A 176 -27.92 5.91 -3.68
N ALA A 177 -27.57 6.02 -2.40
CA ALA A 177 -27.20 4.88 -1.58
C ALA A 177 -28.37 3.90 -1.42
N LYS A 178 -29.59 4.41 -1.23
CA LYS A 178 -30.80 3.59 -1.16
C LYS A 178 -31.07 2.86 -2.48
N ALA A 179 -30.99 3.57 -3.61
CA ALA A 179 -31.17 2.97 -4.93
C ALA A 179 -30.15 1.86 -5.24
N MET A 180 -28.90 1.99 -4.76
CA MET A 180 -27.88 0.93 -4.90
C MET A 180 -28.24 -0.34 -4.13
N LEU A 181 -28.81 -0.19 -2.93
CA LEU A 181 -29.27 -1.34 -2.13
C LEU A 181 -30.51 -1.98 -2.75
N ASP A 182 -31.51 -1.17 -3.11
CA ASP A 182 -32.76 -1.64 -3.71
C ASP A 182 -32.50 -2.35 -5.06
N GLY A 183 -31.58 -1.83 -5.88
CA GLY A 183 -31.17 -2.46 -7.15
C GLY A 183 -30.56 -3.85 -6.94
N ARG A 184 -29.71 -4.01 -5.93
CA ARG A 184 -29.10 -5.30 -5.58
C ARG A 184 -30.11 -6.34 -5.12
N GLU A 185 -31.12 -5.92 -4.36
CA GLU A 185 -32.20 -6.80 -3.92
C GLU A 185 -33.05 -7.28 -5.11
N ASN A 186 -33.37 -6.38 -6.05
CA ASN A 186 -34.12 -6.70 -7.26
C ASN A 186 -33.35 -7.61 -8.23
N ASP A 187 -32.03 -7.49 -8.31
CA ASP A 187 -31.17 -8.32 -9.16
C ASP A 187 -30.96 -9.75 -8.60
N GLY A 188 -31.52 -10.07 -7.42
CA GLY A 188 -31.37 -11.37 -6.75
C GLY A 188 -29.94 -11.66 -6.27
N ALA A 189 -29.06 -10.65 -6.29
CA ALA A 189 -27.67 -10.72 -5.87
C ALA A 189 -27.44 -10.19 -4.44
N GLY A 190 -28.52 -9.92 -3.70
CA GLY A 190 -28.48 -9.38 -2.35
C GLY A 190 -28.03 -10.42 -1.32
N SER A 191 -26.98 -10.09 -0.56
CA SER A 191 -26.54 -10.88 0.59
C SER A 191 -27.38 -10.59 1.82
N SER A 192 -27.53 -11.57 2.71
CA SER A 192 -28.17 -11.36 4.03
C SER A 192 -27.47 -10.28 4.88
N ASN A 193 -26.17 -10.04 4.64
CA ASN A 193 -25.42 -9.00 5.34
C ASN A 193 -25.39 -7.66 4.57
N ASP A 194 -25.99 -7.55 3.40
CA ASP A 194 -26.07 -6.27 2.69
C ASP A 194 -26.96 -5.28 3.43
N GLY A 195 -26.58 -4.01 3.40
CA GLY A 195 -27.38 -2.93 3.92
C GLY A 195 -26.59 -1.87 4.67
N PHE A 196 -27.31 -1.09 5.47
CA PHE A 196 -26.75 0.06 6.16
C PHE A 196 -26.21 -0.31 7.55
N TYR A 197 -25.12 0.37 7.89
CA TYR A 197 -24.32 0.10 9.08
C TYR A 197 -23.98 1.41 9.79
N GLU A 198 -24.06 1.40 11.12
CA GLU A 198 -23.64 2.48 12.00
C GLU A 198 -22.35 2.07 12.73
N SER A 199 -21.39 2.98 12.85
CA SER A 199 -20.14 2.72 13.57
C SER A 199 -20.42 2.46 15.06
N LYS A 200 -19.82 1.40 15.61
CA LYS A 200 -19.91 1.12 17.05
C LYS A 200 -19.14 2.14 17.88
N ARG A 201 -18.10 2.71 17.31
CA ARG A 201 -17.30 3.77 17.91
C ARG A 201 -17.79 5.12 17.39
N GLU A 202 -17.93 6.05 18.30
CA GLU A 202 -18.08 7.47 17.97
C GLU A 202 -16.72 8.02 17.53
N TRP A 203 -16.72 8.70 16.40
CA TRP A 203 -15.55 9.35 15.84
C TRP A 203 -15.88 10.83 15.62
N MET A 204 -14.99 11.72 16.09
CA MET A 204 -15.23 13.17 16.16
C MET A 204 -16.59 13.54 16.82
N GLY A 205 -16.97 12.81 17.87
CA GLY A 205 -18.20 13.06 18.62
C GLY A 205 -19.49 12.65 17.92
N ARG A 206 -19.43 11.91 16.80
CA ARG A 206 -20.59 11.40 16.08
C ARG A 206 -20.42 9.94 15.66
N ARG A 207 -21.55 9.26 15.44
CA ARG A 207 -21.55 7.93 14.83
C ARG A 207 -21.65 8.07 13.32
N HIS A 208 -20.89 7.24 12.63
CA HIS A 208 -20.79 7.29 11.18
C HIS A 208 -21.63 6.20 10.53
N PHE A 209 -22.25 6.53 9.40
CA PHE A 209 -23.06 5.63 8.60
C PHE A 209 -22.31 5.18 7.35
N THR A 210 -22.48 3.91 6.98
CA THR A 210 -21.90 3.33 5.77
C THR A 210 -22.84 2.30 5.20
N LEU A 211 -22.83 2.16 3.87
CA LEU A 211 -23.53 1.10 3.15
C LEU A 211 -22.50 0.01 2.85
N ALA A 212 -22.81 -1.23 3.18
CA ALA A 212 -21.98 -2.37 2.82
C ALA A 212 -22.75 -3.27 1.86
N LEU A 213 -22.11 -3.60 0.75
CA LEU A 213 -22.63 -4.50 -0.29
C LEU A 213 -21.61 -5.58 -0.57
N GLU A 214 -22.03 -6.84 -0.61
CA GLU A 214 -21.16 -7.95 -0.95
C GLU A 214 -20.58 -7.77 -2.37
N GLY A 215 -19.27 -7.98 -2.48
CA GLY A 215 -18.53 -7.91 -3.72
C GLY A 215 -18.70 -9.18 -4.54
N SER A 216 -17.83 -9.37 -5.53
CA SER A 216 -17.82 -10.60 -6.34
C SER A 216 -17.30 -11.82 -5.56
N THR A 217 -16.59 -11.58 -4.46
CA THR A 217 -16.08 -12.63 -3.57
C THR A 217 -16.92 -12.68 -2.30
N GLU A 218 -17.49 -13.86 -2.03
CA GLU A 218 -18.30 -14.10 -0.84
C GLU A 218 -17.52 -13.75 0.44
N GLY A 219 -18.18 -13.03 1.36
CA GLY A 219 -17.57 -12.59 2.61
C GLY A 219 -16.75 -11.31 2.50
N ILE A 220 -16.59 -10.74 1.30
CA ILE A 220 -15.88 -9.47 1.06
C ILE A 220 -16.89 -8.38 0.66
N TYR A 221 -16.88 -7.26 1.37
CA TYR A 221 -17.88 -6.20 1.24
C TYR A 221 -17.26 -4.91 0.74
N LYS A 222 -17.90 -4.33 -0.27
CA LYS A 222 -17.66 -2.97 -0.74
C LYS A 222 -18.31 -1.99 0.21
N ILE A 223 -17.56 -1.00 0.65
CA ILE A 223 -17.98 -0.04 1.66
C ILE A 223 -18.21 1.30 1.00
N ILE A 224 -19.44 1.81 1.05
CA ILE A 224 -19.82 3.10 0.50
C ILE A 224 -20.10 4.05 1.66
N ARG A 225 -19.53 5.26 1.58
CA ARG A 225 -19.65 6.30 2.61
C ARG A 225 -20.31 7.56 2.04
N PRO A 226 -21.07 8.33 2.84
CA PRO A 226 -21.72 9.56 2.38
C PRO A 226 -20.74 10.54 1.73
N ALA A 227 -19.58 10.77 2.33
CA ALA A 227 -18.64 11.82 1.91
C ALA A 227 -17.70 11.43 0.74
N ILE A 228 -17.36 10.15 0.62
CA ILE A 228 -16.26 9.67 -0.25
C ILE A 228 -16.77 8.66 -1.29
N GLY A 229 -17.99 8.16 -1.13
CA GLY A 229 -18.54 7.10 -1.97
C GLY A 229 -17.88 5.76 -1.69
N GLU A 230 -17.68 4.97 -2.75
CA GLU A 230 -17.08 3.63 -2.67
C GLU A 230 -15.62 3.72 -2.19
N ALA A 231 -15.31 3.03 -1.10
CA ALA A 231 -13.97 2.91 -0.57
C ALA A 231 -13.11 2.01 -1.47
N LEU A 232 -11.85 2.41 -1.69
CA LEU A 232 -10.90 1.65 -2.50
C LEU A 232 -10.60 0.25 -1.94
N ARG A 233 -10.67 0.10 -0.62
CA ARG A 233 -10.39 -1.16 0.07
C ARG A 233 -11.70 -1.83 0.46
N GLU A 234 -11.89 -3.05 -0.03
CA GLU A 234 -12.97 -3.93 0.41
C GLU A 234 -12.71 -4.44 1.84
N MET A 235 -13.78 -4.76 2.56
CA MET A 235 -13.74 -5.15 3.96
C MET A 235 -14.31 -6.56 4.16
N PRO A 236 -13.59 -7.47 4.83
CA PRO A 236 -14.13 -8.79 5.14
C PRO A 236 -15.26 -8.69 6.19
N LEU A 237 -16.20 -9.63 6.13
CA LEU A 237 -17.38 -9.66 7.00
C LEU A 237 -17.05 -9.61 8.50
N SER A 238 -15.97 -10.28 8.91
CA SER A 238 -15.50 -10.31 10.30
C SER A 238 -15.09 -8.91 10.79
N GLU A 239 -14.41 -8.14 9.95
CA GLU A 239 -14.00 -6.77 10.23
C GLU A 239 -15.22 -5.82 10.23
N LEU A 240 -16.13 -5.99 9.27
CA LEU A 240 -17.38 -5.22 9.18
C LEU A 240 -18.22 -5.39 10.46
N LYS A 241 -18.48 -6.63 10.87
CA LYS A 241 -19.22 -6.94 12.11
C LYS A 241 -18.47 -6.50 13.36
N GLY A 242 -17.14 -6.43 13.31
CA GLY A 242 -16.32 -5.91 14.40
C GLY A 242 -16.51 -4.40 14.60
N LYS A 243 -16.41 -3.62 13.53
CA LYS A 243 -16.39 -2.14 13.56
C LYS A 243 -17.79 -1.50 13.55
N TYR A 244 -18.76 -2.15 12.93
CA TYR A 244 -20.08 -1.59 12.66
C TYR A 244 -21.22 -2.48 13.16
N ARG A 245 -22.39 -1.88 13.32
CA ARG A 245 -23.65 -2.54 13.65
C ARG A 245 -24.65 -2.28 12.53
N LYS A 246 -25.24 -3.35 11.99
CA LYS A 246 -26.29 -3.24 10.98
C LYS A 246 -27.48 -2.48 11.56
N VAL A 247 -28.05 -1.55 10.79
CA VAL A 247 -29.18 -0.71 11.21
C VAL A 247 -30.37 -1.00 10.31
N SER A 248 -31.49 -1.40 10.91
CA SER A 248 -32.75 -1.65 10.20
C SER A 248 -33.64 -0.39 10.09
N SER A 249 -33.41 0.62 10.93
CA SER A 249 -34.20 1.85 10.94
C SER A 249 -33.76 2.78 9.81
N ILE A 250 -34.57 2.83 8.74
CA ILE A 250 -34.36 3.71 7.58
C ILE A 250 -34.32 5.18 7.97
N ASP A 251 -35.22 5.65 8.84
CA ASP A 251 -35.27 7.07 9.23
C ASP A 251 -34.02 7.54 9.97
N LYS A 252 -33.44 6.65 10.79
CA LYS A 252 -32.19 6.92 11.50
C LYS A 252 -31.02 7.03 10.53
N VAL A 253 -30.94 6.09 9.58
CA VAL A 253 -29.85 6.07 8.60
C VAL A 253 -30.00 7.23 7.62
N SER A 254 -31.19 7.52 7.13
CA SER A 254 -31.42 8.60 6.17
C SER A 254 -30.98 9.95 6.72
N LYS A 255 -31.42 10.26 7.95
CA LYS A 255 -31.02 11.49 8.64
C LYS A 255 -29.53 11.54 8.90
N GLY A 256 -28.95 10.47 9.45
CA GLY A 256 -27.52 10.42 9.74
C GLY A 256 -26.63 10.49 8.49
N TRP A 257 -27.06 9.85 7.41
CA TRP A 257 -26.38 9.87 6.11
C TRP A 257 -26.42 11.26 5.49
N GLN A 258 -27.59 11.91 5.50
CA GLN A 258 -27.75 13.27 4.97
C GLN A 258 -26.95 14.28 5.78
N ASP A 259 -26.98 14.19 7.11
CA ASP A 259 -26.21 15.06 8.00
C ASP A 259 -24.69 14.92 7.72
N GLU A 260 -24.20 13.70 7.49
CA GLU A 260 -22.79 13.48 7.12
C GLU A 260 -22.44 14.01 5.73
N TYR A 261 -23.32 13.79 4.76
CA TYR A 261 -23.17 14.30 3.40
C TYR A 261 -23.09 15.83 3.40
N ASP A 262 -24.01 16.51 4.08
CA ASP A 262 -24.08 17.97 4.14
C ASP A 262 -22.93 18.60 4.91
N VAL A 263 -22.43 17.93 5.96
CA VAL A 263 -21.22 18.39 6.66
C VAL A 263 -19.99 18.24 5.77
N SER A 264 -19.90 17.16 4.99
CA SER A 264 -18.76 16.92 4.11
C SER A 264 -18.62 17.93 2.97
N SER A 265 -19.74 18.47 2.48
CA SER A 265 -19.75 19.51 1.43
C SER A 265 -19.34 20.89 1.96
N LYS A 266 -19.61 21.18 3.24
CA LYS A 266 -19.29 22.47 3.89
C LYS A 266 -17.92 22.51 4.54
N GLN A 267 -17.40 21.36 4.96
CA GLN A 267 -16.13 21.24 5.64
C GLN A 267 -15.08 20.74 4.64
N VAL A 268 -14.33 21.66 4.03
CA VAL A 268 -13.15 21.30 3.21
C VAL A 268 -12.33 20.31 4.02
N MET A 269 -12.08 19.12 3.45
CA MET A 269 -11.54 17.88 4.04
C MET A 269 -10.13 18.00 4.68
N TYR A 270 -9.79 19.06 5.39
CA TYR A 270 -8.55 19.16 6.17
C TYR A 270 -8.49 18.10 7.28
N ALA A 271 -9.65 17.73 7.85
CA ALA A 271 -9.75 16.68 8.87
C ALA A 271 -9.56 15.26 8.30
N TRP A 272 -9.88 15.02 7.02
CA TRP A 272 -9.76 13.69 6.39
C TRP A 272 -8.36 13.44 5.81
N ILE A 273 -7.65 14.48 5.36
CA ILE A 273 -6.19 14.38 5.09
C ILE A 273 -5.47 14.05 6.41
N GLN A 274 -5.88 14.68 7.52
CA GLN A 274 -5.41 14.29 8.85
C GLN A 274 -5.82 12.86 9.20
N MET A 275 -7.02 12.37 8.87
CA MET A 275 -7.45 11.00 9.19
C MET A 275 -6.77 9.91 8.34
N GLN A 276 -6.54 10.11 7.04
CA GLN A 276 -5.69 9.24 6.23
C GLN A 276 -4.26 9.22 6.80
N SER A 277 -3.74 10.39 7.19
CA SER A 277 -2.46 10.51 7.89
C SER A 277 -2.46 9.85 9.27
N TRP A 278 -3.58 9.90 9.99
CA TRP A 278 -3.75 9.32 11.33
C TRP A 278 -3.98 7.80 11.29
N GLU A 279 -4.69 7.25 10.30
CA GLU A 279 -4.77 5.80 10.08
C GLU A 279 -3.39 5.25 9.69
N LEU A 280 -2.63 5.96 8.86
CA LEU A 280 -1.22 5.63 8.57
C LEU A 280 -0.34 5.70 9.83
N LEU A 281 -0.53 6.71 10.68
CA LEU A 281 0.19 6.85 11.96
C LEU A 281 -0.25 5.85 13.04
N TYR A 282 -1.53 5.50 13.09
CA TYR A 282 -2.10 4.57 14.07
C TYR A 282 -1.77 3.13 13.70
N SER A 283 -1.76 2.78 12.41
CA SER A 283 -1.21 1.51 11.92
C SER A 283 0.28 1.38 12.28
N ARG A 284 1.05 2.48 12.18
CA ARG A 284 2.44 2.55 12.68
C ARG A 284 2.58 2.37 14.19
N LYS A 285 1.68 2.92 15.01
CA LYS A 285 1.74 2.76 16.48
C LYS A 285 1.24 1.40 16.98
N LYS A 286 0.26 0.79 16.32
CA LYS A 286 -0.21 -0.55 16.68
C LYS A 286 0.80 -1.66 16.36
N ALA A 287 1.70 -1.40 15.41
CA ALA A 287 2.89 -2.22 15.16
C ALA A 287 4.03 -2.00 16.17
N ALA A 288 3.91 -1.02 17.08
CA ALA A 288 4.92 -0.65 18.07
C ALA A 288 4.50 -0.96 19.52
N GLY A 289 3.48 -1.81 19.71
CA GLY A 289 2.95 -2.19 21.02
C GLY A 289 2.55 -3.66 21.10
N VAL A 290 3.49 -4.56 20.82
CA VAL A 290 3.70 -5.87 21.45
C VAL A 290 5.20 -6.11 21.44
#